data_AF-A0A7L7KTR6-F1
#
_entry.id   AF-A0A7L7KTR6-F1
#
_cell.length_a   1.000
_cell.length_b   1.000
_cell.length_c   1.000
_cell.angle_alpha   90.00
_cell.angle_beta   90.00
_cell.angle_gamma   90.00
#
_symmetry.space_group_name_H-M   'P 1'
#
loop_
_entity.id
_entity.type
_entity.pdbx_description
1 polymer ?
#
loop_
_entity_poly.entity_id
_entity_poly.type
_entity_poly.pdbx_seq_one_letter_code
_entity_poly.pdbx_strand_id
1 'polypeptide(L)'
;MAGKKKSEDFIFLYNKKEKISKLVKDFTVIPSHEIVKYLLNKEIYLPNYLHKALIRKNIAPAIADADSSNKFSDEMKFRLRWFDKFTIFQLERLALGYQLPINVTEYKKDFWDIIVRNRSELGINNLEFVKLQNLTLKYAREPQESYDAMMEEFRQVYFEPDGYFDGTLIEDAKEVLSNATTLTEIRDLGKRYNVEIPRRINKKQLIDIVSLKLGFDEEKREEIAKKSILEIERYAKRRKVNVSIELKKDDMIEYILIKMPQTVAPKYTNSLKVFAGMNIEEYLYNLKFQEIASVVSDKRKKRVRTGFLVLIAIVVVAAVGYLIYTNFIV
;
A
#
# COMPACT_ATOMS: atom_id res chain seq x y z
N MET A 1 -9.88 -26.07 -4.40
CA MET A 1 -10.04 -25.54 -5.77
C MET A 1 -11.12 -24.46 -5.75
N ALA A 2 -10.72 -23.20 -5.57
CA ALA A 2 -11.65 -22.07 -5.58
C ALA A 2 -11.80 -21.56 -7.02
N GLY A 3 -13.03 -21.56 -7.53
CA GLY A 3 -13.33 -21.14 -8.89
C GLY A 3 -12.93 -19.69 -9.13
N LYS A 4 -12.19 -19.44 -10.21
CA LYS A 4 -11.97 -18.10 -10.78
C LYS A 4 -13.33 -17.45 -11.05
N LYS A 5 -13.83 -16.63 -10.12
CA LYS A 5 -14.86 -15.63 -10.44
C LYS A 5 -14.25 -14.75 -11.54
N LYS A 6 -14.80 -14.82 -12.76
CA LYS A 6 -14.51 -13.81 -13.80
C LYS A 6 -14.73 -12.45 -13.14
N SER A 7 -13.71 -11.61 -13.13
CA SER A 7 -13.85 -10.23 -12.65
C SER A 7 -14.99 -9.59 -13.43
N GLU A 8 -16.05 -9.18 -12.74
CA GLU A 8 -17.10 -8.39 -13.38
C GLU A 8 -16.44 -7.13 -13.96
N ASP A 9 -16.60 -6.89 -15.26
CA ASP A 9 -16.05 -5.69 -15.93
C ASP A 9 -17.08 -4.56 -15.99
N PHE A 10 -18.32 -4.84 -15.60
CA PHE A 10 -19.45 -3.92 -15.68
C PHE A 10 -20.28 -3.98 -14.41
N ILE A 11 -20.85 -2.84 -14.04
CA ILE A 11 -21.91 -2.74 -13.04
C ILE A 11 -23.18 -2.20 -13.68
N PHE A 12 -24.33 -2.65 -13.18
CA PHE A 12 -25.62 -2.11 -13.55
C PHE A 12 -26.02 -1.04 -12.53
N LEU A 13 -25.87 0.23 -12.92
CA LEU A 13 -26.41 1.35 -12.16
C LEU A 13 -27.81 1.63 -12.71
N TYR A 14 -28.82 1.18 -11.96
CA TYR A 14 -30.21 1.14 -12.43
C TYR A 14 -30.32 0.38 -13.77
N ASN A 15 -30.65 1.08 -14.86
CA ASN A 15 -30.79 0.51 -16.20
C ASN A 15 -29.56 0.72 -17.10
N LYS A 16 -28.49 1.32 -16.57
CA LYS A 16 -27.28 1.63 -17.34
C LYS A 16 -26.17 0.66 -16.98
N LYS A 17 -25.69 -0.06 -18.00
CA LYS A 17 -24.49 -0.88 -17.91
C LYS A 17 -23.25 0.02 -18.03
N GLU A 18 -22.56 0.21 -16.93
CA GLU A 18 -21.35 1.03 -16.86
C GLU A 18 -20.11 0.17 -16.69
N LYS A 19 -19.02 0.53 -17.37
CA LYS A 19 -17.75 -0.19 -17.27
C LYS A 19 -17.04 0.24 -15.98
N ILE A 20 -16.63 -0.73 -15.16
CA ILE A 20 -15.96 -0.46 -13.86
C ILE A 20 -14.72 0.41 -14.05
N SER A 21 -13.90 0.12 -15.06
CA SER A 21 -12.68 0.88 -15.33
C SER A 21 -12.95 2.37 -15.62
N LYS A 22 -14.10 2.71 -16.20
CA LYS A 22 -14.49 4.10 -16.46
C LYS A 22 -14.93 4.77 -15.17
N LEU A 23 -15.80 4.12 -14.42
CA LEU A 23 -16.31 4.63 -13.15
C LEU A 23 -15.19 4.89 -12.14
N VAL A 24 -14.27 3.94 -11.99
CA VAL A 24 -13.10 4.05 -11.12
C VAL A 24 -12.26 5.26 -11.48
N LYS A 25 -12.02 5.47 -12.78
CA LYS A 25 -11.27 6.63 -13.27
C LYS A 25 -11.99 7.94 -12.97
N ASP A 26 -13.31 7.97 -13.12
CA ASP A 26 -14.10 9.16 -12.82
C ASP A 26 -14.05 9.48 -11.31
N PHE A 27 -14.01 8.46 -10.45
CA PHE A 27 -13.99 8.60 -8.98
C PHE A 27 -12.67 9.12 -8.41
N THR A 28 -11.57 9.14 -9.18
CA THR A 28 -10.27 9.61 -8.68
C THR A 28 -10.23 11.10 -8.35
N VAL A 29 -11.18 11.88 -8.88
CA VAL A 29 -11.28 13.33 -8.63
C VAL A 29 -11.96 13.65 -7.30
N ILE A 30 -12.60 12.68 -6.65
CA ILE A 30 -13.27 12.89 -5.37
C ILE A 30 -12.19 13.15 -4.30
N PRO A 31 -12.27 14.25 -3.53
CA PRO A 31 -11.28 14.59 -2.53
C PRO A 31 -11.38 13.68 -1.30
N SER A 32 -10.26 13.43 -0.61
CA SER A 32 -10.17 12.43 0.45
C SER A 32 -11.14 12.65 1.60
N HIS A 33 -11.40 13.90 1.99
CA HIS A 33 -12.36 14.21 3.05
C HIS A 33 -13.78 13.72 2.73
N GLU A 34 -14.24 13.80 1.47
CA GLU A 34 -15.55 13.27 1.07
C GLU A 34 -15.54 11.73 1.03
N ILE A 35 -14.42 11.13 0.60
CA ILE A 35 -14.27 9.66 0.61
C ILE A 35 -14.33 9.13 2.04
N VAL A 36 -13.54 9.72 2.95
CA VAL A 36 -13.44 9.31 4.35
C VAL A 36 -14.77 9.54 5.07
N LYS A 37 -15.41 10.70 4.86
CA LYS A 37 -16.76 10.96 5.36
C LYS A 37 -17.76 9.91 4.91
N TYR A 38 -17.72 9.52 3.63
CA TYR A 38 -18.58 8.46 3.11
C TYR A 38 -18.32 7.11 3.79
N LEU A 39 -17.05 6.71 3.93
CA LEU A 39 -16.66 5.45 4.57
C LEU A 39 -17.08 5.40 6.04
N LEU A 40 -16.83 6.48 6.79
CA LEU A 40 -17.24 6.60 8.20
C LEU A 40 -18.75 6.49 8.37
N ASN A 41 -19.53 7.17 7.52
CA ASN A 41 -21.00 7.08 7.54
C ASN A 41 -21.53 5.68 7.27
N LYS A 42 -20.75 4.83 6.60
CA LYS A 42 -21.08 3.43 6.31
C LYS A 42 -20.40 2.44 7.26
N GLU A 43 -19.67 2.95 8.25
CA GLU A 43 -18.86 2.13 9.17
C GLU A 43 -17.90 1.19 8.43
N ILE A 44 -17.39 1.64 7.27
CA ILE A 44 -16.39 0.93 6.49
C ILE A 44 -15.02 1.38 6.96
N TYR A 45 -14.24 0.43 7.46
CA TYR A 45 -12.87 0.63 7.89
C TYR A 45 -11.94 -0.20 7.00
N LEU A 46 -10.70 0.24 6.85
CA LEU A 46 -9.76 -0.33 5.90
C LEU A 46 -8.54 -0.86 6.66
N PRO A 47 -8.10 -2.09 6.39
CA PRO A 47 -6.89 -2.60 7.02
C PRO A 47 -5.64 -1.94 6.45
N ASN A 48 -4.62 -1.69 7.27
CA ASN A 48 -3.36 -1.08 6.84
C ASN A 48 -2.64 -1.87 5.74
N TYR A 49 -2.80 -3.20 5.68
CA TYR A 49 -2.23 -3.98 4.58
C TYR A 49 -2.81 -3.61 3.20
N LEU A 50 -4.04 -3.07 3.13
CA LEU A 50 -4.59 -2.50 1.88
C LEU A 50 -3.77 -1.27 1.47
N HIS A 51 -3.55 -0.35 2.41
CA HIS A 51 -2.75 0.85 2.19
C HIS A 51 -1.33 0.52 1.72
N LYS A 52 -0.66 -0.42 2.42
CA LYS A 52 0.65 -0.95 2.04
C LYS A 52 0.66 -1.41 0.58
N ALA A 53 -0.31 -2.23 0.19
CA ALA A 53 -0.37 -2.80 -1.15
C ALA A 53 -0.58 -1.72 -2.22
N LEU A 54 -1.40 -0.71 -1.94
CA LEU A 54 -1.62 0.45 -2.81
C LEU A 54 -0.32 1.25 -3.02
N ILE A 55 0.40 1.61 -1.96
CA ILE A 55 1.68 2.34 -2.08
C ILE A 55 2.69 1.51 -2.86
N ARG A 56 2.84 0.22 -2.51
CA ARG A 56 3.79 -0.68 -3.14
C ARG A 56 3.56 -0.78 -4.64
N LYS A 57 2.30 -0.97 -5.08
CA LYS A 57 1.96 -0.99 -6.51
C LYS A 57 2.32 0.33 -7.21
N ASN A 58 2.05 1.46 -6.54
CA ASN A 58 2.27 2.81 -7.03
C ASN A 58 3.75 3.10 -7.32
N ILE A 59 4.65 2.76 -6.37
CA ILE A 59 6.09 3.06 -6.49
C ILE A 59 6.90 1.98 -7.24
N ALA A 60 6.37 0.75 -7.34
CA ALA A 60 7.06 -0.36 -7.99
C ALA A 60 7.55 -0.09 -9.43
N PRO A 61 6.81 0.62 -10.34
CA PRO A 61 7.34 0.92 -11.67
C PRO A 61 8.59 1.79 -11.61
N ALA A 62 8.56 2.83 -10.77
CA ALA A 62 9.67 3.75 -10.65
C ALA A 62 10.93 3.08 -10.07
N ILE A 63 10.75 2.11 -9.16
CA ILE A 63 11.85 1.29 -8.64
C ILE A 63 12.43 0.41 -9.74
N ALA A 64 11.59 -0.27 -10.54
CA ALA A 64 12.07 -1.11 -11.64
C ALA A 64 12.83 -0.29 -12.70
N ASP A 65 12.34 0.91 -13.01
CA ASP A 65 13.00 1.84 -13.94
C ASP A 65 14.33 2.36 -13.38
N ALA A 66 14.41 2.63 -12.07
CA ALA A 66 15.63 3.08 -11.41
C ALA A 66 16.69 1.96 -11.28
N ASP A 67 16.26 0.72 -11.04
CA ASP A 67 17.15 -0.45 -10.96
C ASP A 67 17.76 -0.77 -12.34
N SER A 68 16.93 -0.79 -13.38
CA SER A 68 17.38 -1.00 -14.77
C SER A 68 18.32 0.11 -15.28
N SER A 69 18.24 1.31 -14.72
CA SER A 69 19.14 2.43 -15.03
C SER A 69 20.36 2.54 -14.11
N ASN A 70 20.60 1.52 -13.26
CA ASN A 70 21.71 1.45 -12.31
C ASN A 70 21.84 2.68 -11.39
N LYS A 71 20.71 3.32 -11.06
CA LYS A 71 20.67 4.54 -10.24
C LYS A 71 20.78 4.26 -8.73
N PHE A 72 20.72 3.00 -8.31
CA PHE A 72 20.74 2.60 -6.91
C PHE A 72 22.15 2.24 -6.43
N SER A 73 22.48 2.69 -5.21
CA SER A 73 23.67 2.25 -4.48
C SER A 73 23.56 0.77 -4.10
N ASP A 74 24.70 0.14 -3.79
CA ASP A 74 24.73 -1.28 -3.38
C ASP A 74 23.94 -1.53 -2.10
N GLU A 75 23.98 -0.59 -1.14
CA GLU A 75 23.16 -0.64 0.06
C GLU A 75 21.65 -0.61 -0.29
N MET A 76 21.25 0.22 -1.25
CA MET A 76 19.86 0.28 -1.68
C MET A 76 19.43 -0.99 -2.40
N LYS A 77 20.26 -1.51 -3.33
CA LYS A 77 20.01 -2.79 -3.98
C LYS A 77 19.87 -3.92 -2.97
N PHE A 78 20.68 -3.91 -1.91
CA PHE A 78 20.55 -4.87 -0.81
C PHE A 78 19.20 -4.72 -0.09
N ARG A 79 18.79 -3.50 0.27
CA ARG A 79 17.49 -3.25 0.93
C ARG A 79 16.31 -3.64 0.02
N LEU A 80 16.37 -3.34 -1.27
CA LEU A 80 15.31 -3.65 -2.25
C LEU A 80 15.08 -5.16 -2.47
N ARG A 81 16.00 -6.04 -2.04
CA ARG A 81 15.74 -7.49 -2.00
C ARG A 81 14.56 -7.85 -1.12
N TRP A 82 14.23 -7.00 -0.16
CA TRP A 82 13.13 -7.15 0.78
C TRP A 82 11.90 -6.31 0.43
N PHE A 83 11.87 -5.72 -0.77
CA PHE A 83 10.82 -4.80 -1.20
C PHE A 83 9.41 -5.40 -1.09
N ASP A 84 9.30 -6.73 -1.18
CA ASP A 84 8.06 -7.45 -1.01
C ASP A 84 7.53 -7.47 0.42
N LYS A 85 8.42 -7.47 1.39
CA LYS A 85 8.09 -7.50 2.81
C LYS A 85 8.05 -6.11 3.46
N PHE A 86 8.43 -5.06 2.75
CA PHE A 86 8.48 -3.70 3.29
C PHE A 86 7.20 -3.28 4.02
N THR A 87 7.39 -2.64 5.16
CA THR A 87 6.35 -1.95 5.93
C THR A 87 5.90 -0.65 5.25
N ILE A 88 4.74 -0.10 5.61
CA ILE A 88 4.25 1.18 5.06
C ILE A 88 5.31 2.29 5.24
N PHE A 89 5.90 2.38 6.42
CA PHE A 89 6.96 3.32 6.74
C PHE A 89 8.17 3.19 5.81
N GLN A 90 8.62 1.96 5.52
CA GLN A 90 9.72 1.74 4.58
C GLN A 90 9.34 2.18 3.17
N LEU A 91 8.12 1.89 2.72
CA LEU A 91 7.63 2.30 1.40
C LEU A 91 7.54 3.83 1.27
N GLU A 92 6.98 4.52 2.27
CA GLU A 92 6.88 5.98 2.29
C GLU A 92 8.25 6.66 2.37
N ARG A 93 9.16 6.14 3.20
CA ARG A 93 10.54 6.68 3.25
C ARG A 93 11.30 6.44 1.96
N LEU A 94 11.13 5.27 1.33
CA LEU A 94 11.73 4.99 0.04
C LEU A 94 11.21 5.98 -1.02
N ALA A 95 9.91 6.24 -1.03
CA ALA A 95 9.29 7.21 -1.93
C ALA A 95 9.88 8.62 -1.73
N LEU A 96 9.95 9.10 -0.49
CA LEU A 96 10.52 10.40 -0.15
C LEU A 96 12.01 10.50 -0.47
N GLY A 97 12.80 9.50 -0.06
CA GLY A 97 14.26 9.49 -0.19
C GLY A 97 14.75 9.51 -1.64
N TYR A 98 13.97 8.94 -2.57
CA TYR A 98 14.30 8.89 -3.99
C TYR A 98 13.51 9.87 -4.85
N GLN A 99 12.77 10.80 -4.23
CA GLN A 99 11.90 11.73 -4.95
C GLN A 99 10.97 10.99 -5.91
N LEU A 100 10.43 9.85 -5.47
CA LEU A 100 9.43 9.07 -6.18
C LEU A 100 8.06 9.47 -5.64
N PRO A 101 7.44 10.55 -6.15
CA PRO A 101 6.17 11.02 -5.61
C PRO A 101 5.11 9.92 -5.78
N ILE A 102 4.42 9.60 -4.69
CA ILE A 102 3.28 8.70 -4.73
C ILE A 102 2.18 9.39 -5.52
N ASN A 103 1.77 8.77 -6.62
CA ASN A 103 0.74 9.32 -7.50
C ASN A 103 -0.64 9.09 -6.88
N VAL A 104 -1.23 10.15 -6.31
CA VAL A 104 -2.55 10.13 -5.67
C VAL A 104 -3.65 9.65 -6.60
N THR A 105 -3.61 9.99 -7.89
CA THR A 105 -4.61 9.56 -8.86
C THR A 105 -4.56 8.04 -9.08
N GLU A 106 -3.37 7.46 -9.26
CA GLU A 106 -3.24 6.00 -9.38
C GLU A 106 -3.58 5.29 -8.05
N TYR A 107 -3.21 5.88 -6.90
CA TYR A 107 -3.60 5.35 -5.59
C TYR A 107 -5.13 5.29 -5.46
N LYS A 108 -5.84 6.39 -5.73
CA LYS A 108 -7.31 6.47 -5.66
C LYS A 108 -7.97 5.55 -6.67
N LYS A 109 -7.40 5.39 -7.86
CA LYS A 109 -7.89 4.48 -8.89
C LYS A 109 -7.87 3.03 -8.39
N ASP A 110 -6.75 2.58 -7.85
CA ASP A 110 -6.64 1.21 -7.33
C ASP A 110 -7.51 1.00 -6.08
N PHE A 111 -7.56 2.00 -5.21
CA PHE A 111 -8.49 2.04 -4.07
C PHE A 111 -9.94 1.85 -4.54
N TRP A 112 -10.41 2.67 -5.48
CA TRP A 112 -11.78 2.61 -5.96
C TRP A 112 -12.09 1.31 -6.70
N ASP A 113 -11.14 0.76 -7.45
CA ASP A 113 -11.32 -0.53 -8.11
C ASP A 113 -11.58 -1.65 -7.09
N ILE A 114 -10.83 -1.66 -5.98
CA ILE A 114 -11.07 -2.59 -4.86
C ILE A 114 -12.44 -2.34 -4.23
N ILE A 115 -12.80 -1.10 -3.91
CA ILE A 115 -14.09 -0.79 -3.28
C ILE A 115 -15.28 -1.15 -4.18
N VAL A 116 -15.25 -0.79 -5.47
CA VAL A 116 -16.35 -1.03 -6.42
C VAL A 116 -16.56 -2.52 -6.66
N ARG A 117 -15.48 -3.31 -6.72
CA ARG A 117 -15.58 -4.76 -6.95
C ARG A 117 -16.10 -5.52 -5.74
N ASN A 118 -15.86 -4.99 -4.54
CA ASN A 118 -16.32 -5.58 -3.29
C ASN A 118 -17.57 -4.87 -2.73
N ARG A 119 -18.23 -4.04 -3.56
CA ARG A 119 -19.40 -3.23 -3.18
C ARG A 119 -20.50 -4.04 -2.47
N SER A 120 -20.78 -5.25 -2.93
CA SER A 120 -21.84 -6.09 -2.35
C SER A 120 -21.51 -6.54 -0.93
N GLU A 121 -20.26 -6.92 -0.69
CA GLU A 121 -19.75 -7.36 0.61
C GLU A 121 -19.59 -6.18 1.57
N LEU A 122 -19.30 -4.99 1.03
CA LEU A 122 -19.23 -3.72 1.76
C LEU A 122 -20.59 -3.06 1.98
N GLY A 123 -21.70 -3.66 1.53
CA GLY A 123 -23.04 -3.09 1.69
C GLY A 123 -23.28 -1.79 0.89
N ILE A 124 -22.49 -1.55 -0.16
CA ILE A 124 -22.59 -0.38 -1.03
C ILE A 124 -23.62 -0.65 -2.12
N ASN A 125 -24.74 0.05 -2.05
CA ASN A 125 -25.85 -0.08 -3.01
C ASN A 125 -25.70 0.89 -4.21
N ASN A 126 -26.56 0.71 -5.22
CA ASN A 126 -26.55 1.53 -6.45
C ASN A 126 -26.82 3.02 -6.22
N LEU A 127 -27.62 3.38 -5.21
CA LEU A 127 -27.91 4.78 -4.89
C LEU A 127 -26.65 5.49 -4.40
N GLU A 128 -25.80 4.81 -3.64
CA GLU A 128 -24.52 5.38 -3.20
C GLU A 128 -23.58 5.66 -4.37
N PHE A 129 -23.54 4.80 -5.39
CA PHE A 129 -22.76 5.06 -6.61
C PHE A 129 -23.23 6.32 -7.35
N VAL A 130 -24.53 6.60 -7.36
CA VAL A 130 -25.04 7.86 -7.94
C VAL A 130 -24.61 9.07 -7.12
N LYS A 131 -24.58 8.97 -5.79
CA LYS A 131 -24.03 10.06 -4.95
C LYS A 131 -22.55 10.29 -5.24
N LEU A 132 -21.76 9.23 -5.38
CA LEU A 132 -20.34 9.33 -5.76
C LEU A 132 -20.17 9.95 -7.15
N GLN A 133 -21.02 9.61 -8.13
CA GLN A 133 -21.02 10.26 -9.45
C GLN A 133 -21.37 11.75 -9.39
N ASN A 134 -22.27 12.16 -8.50
CA ASN A 134 -22.55 13.59 -8.33
C ASN A 134 -21.35 14.34 -7.73
N LEU A 135 -20.60 13.69 -6.83
CA LEU A 135 -19.35 14.24 -6.30
C LEU A 135 -18.30 14.37 -7.41
N THR A 136 -18.18 13.40 -8.33
CA THR A 136 -17.20 13.56 -9.43
C THR A 136 -17.48 14.78 -10.28
N LEU A 137 -18.76 15.08 -10.58
CA LEU A 137 -19.14 16.26 -11.34
C LEU A 137 -18.80 17.56 -10.59
N LYS A 138 -18.99 17.58 -9.27
CA LYS A 138 -18.67 18.72 -8.41
C LYS A 138 -17.16 19.01 -8.40
N TYR A 139 -16.34 17.97 -8.27
CA TYR A 139 -14.89 18.08 -8.06
C TYR A 139 -14.05 17.92 -9.34
N ALA A 140 -14.67 17.73 -10.51
CA ALA A 140 -13.98 17.44 -11.77
C ALA A 140 -12.91 18.47 -12.19
N ARG A 141 -13.01 19.72 -11.69
CA ARG A 141 -12.11 20.83 -12.03
C ARG A 141 -11.17 21.21 -10.89
N GLU A 142 -11.29 20.57 -9.73
CA GLU A 142 -10.42 20.88 -8.60
C GLU A 142 -9.05 20.20 -8.77
N PRO A 143 -7.97 20.85 -8.31
CA PRO A 143 -6.65 20.24 -8.34
C PRO A 143 -6.62 19.01 -7.43
N GLN A 144 -5.85 18.01 -7.82
CA GLN A 144 -5.63 16.84 -6.98
C GLN A 144 -4.82 17.24 -5.73
N GLU A 145 -5.20 16.71 -4.58
CA GLU A 145 -4.49 16.91 -3.32
C GLU A 145 -3.11 16.23 -3.30
N SER A 146 -2.27 16.64 -2.35
CA SER A 146 -1.00 15.97 -2.09
C SER A 146 -1.23 14.62 -1.40
N TYR A 147 -0.23 13.73 -1.47
CA TYR A 147 -0.27 12.45 -0.77
C TYR A 147 -0.41 12.64 0.74
N ASP A 148 0.31 13.60 1.33
CA ASP A 148 0.25 13.86 2.77
C ASP A 148 -1.15 14.32 3.20
N ALA A 149 -1.77 15.25 2.46
CA ALA A 149 -3.13 15.72 2.74
C ALA A 149 -4.17 14.59 2.62
N MET A 150 -4.04 13.74 1.59
CA MET A 150 -4.88 12.54 1.47
C MET A 150 -4.71 11.63 2.70
N MET A 151 -3.48 11.39 3.13
CA MET A 151 -3.21 10.47 4.23
C MET A 151 -3.63 11.00 5.60
N GLU A 152 -3.61 12.31 5.82
CA GLU A 152 -4.20 12.92 7.03
C GLU A 152 -5.68 12.56 7.18
N GLU A 153 -6.44 12.58 6.08
CA GLU A 153 -7.85 12.17 6.07
C GLU A 153 -7.99 10.64 6.22
N PHE A 154 -7.31 9.86 5.37
CA PHE A 154 -7.48 8.41 5.30
C PHE A 154 -7.09 7.67 6.59
N ARG A 155 -6.20 8.23 7.42
CA ARG A 155 -5.84 7.65 8.73
C ARG A 155 -7.05 7.48 9.67
N GLN A 156 -8.14 8.21 9.46
CA GLN A 156 -9.36 8.09 10.27
C GLN A 156 -10.13 6.79 10.02
N VAL A 157 -9.96 6.18 8.84
CA VAL A 157 -10.65 4.93 8.44
C VAL A 157 -9.71 3.73 8.37
N TYR A 158 -8.40 3.97 8.36
CA TYR A 158 -7.41 2.91 8.43
C TYR A 158 -7.25 2.36 9.85
N PHE A 159 -7.03 1.04 9.96
CA PHE A 159 -6.75 0.37 11.23
C PHE A 159 -5.72 -0.74 11.02
N GLU A 160 -5.03 -1.12 12.10
CA GLU A 160 -4.08 -2.24 12.11
C GLU A 160 -4.78 -3.50 12.63
N PRO A 161 -4.90 -4.57 11.81
CA PRO A 161 -5.44 -5.86 12.26
C PRO A 161 -4.53 -6.58 13.26
N ASP A 162 -5.11 -7.45 14.08
CA ASP A 162 -4.35 -8.34 14.96
C ASP A 162 -3.37 -9.20 14.16
N GLY A 163 -2.12 -9.30 14.66
CA GLY A 163 -1.06 -10.04 13.98
C GLY A 163 -0.32 -9.24 12.89
N TYR A 164 -0.73 -7.99 12.62
CA TYR A 164 -0.06 -7.09 11.71
C TYR A 164 0.61 -5.92 12.44
N PHE A 165 1.62 -5.35 11.80
CA PHE A 165 2.32 -4.15 12.20
C PHE A 165 2.73 -3.36 10.97
N ASP A 166 2.27 -2.11 10.90
CA ASP A 166 2.56 -1.19 9.80
C ASP A 166 2.19 -1.79 8.43
N GLY A 167 1.05 -2.48 8.37
CA GLY A 167 0.51 -3.15 7.18
C GLY A 167 1.19 -4.46 6.80
N THR A 168 2.17 -4.95 7.57
CA THR A 168 2.89 -6.20 7.32
C THR A 168 2.65 -7.19 8.47
N LEU A 169 2.69 -8.51 8.22
CA LEU A 169 2.64 -9.50 9.30
C LEU A 169 3.78 -9.24 10.30
N ILE A 170 3.51 -9.37 11.61
CA ILE A 170 4.50 -9.02 12.64
C ILE A 170 5.84 -9.75 12.45
N GLU A 171 5.82 -11.01 12.02
CA GLU A 171 7.04 -11.80 11.77
C GLU A 171 7.86 -11.23 10.61
N ASP A 172 7.22 -10.98 9.47
CA ASP A 172 7.86 -10.36 8.30
C ASP A 172 8.33 -8.94 8.61
N ALA A 173 7.56 -8.18 9.39
CA ALA A 173 7.90 -6.83 9.80
C ALA A 173 9.17 -6.82 10.67
N LYS A 174 9.29 -7.75 11.63
CA LYS A 174 10.51 -7.91 12.44
C LYS A 174 11.72 -8.24 11.56
N GLU A 175 11.56 -9.20 10.65
CA GLU A 175 12.62 -9.62 9.74
C GLU A 175 13.10 -8.45 8.86
N VAL A 176 12.17 -7.77 8.18
CA VAL A 176 12.51 -6.72 7.22
C VAL A 176 13.04 -5.45 7.90
N LEU A 177 12.52 -5.09 9.06
CA LEU A 177 13.01 -3.93 9.81
C LEU A 177 14.42 -4.20 10.33
N SER A 178 14.72 -5.41 10.82
CA SER A 178 16.07 -5.74 11.29
C SER A 178 17.10 -5.69 10.15
N ASN A 179 16.74 -6.23 8.98
CA ASN A 179 17.67 -6.39 7.86
C ASN A 179 17.78 -5.13 6.97
N ALA A 180 16.67 -4.42 6.73
CA ALA A 180 16.60 -3.37 5.70
C ALA A 180 16.37 -1.96 6.25
N THR A 181 16.59 -1.72 7.55
CA THR A 181 16.55 -0.36 8.14
C THR A 181 17.77 -0.02 8.97
N THR A 182 17.98 1.27 9.23
CA THR A 182 18.99 1.76 10.18
C THR A 182 18.41 1.93 11.58
N LEU A 183 19.28 2.03 12.60
CA LEU A 183 18.85 2.33 13.97
C LEU A 183 18.08 3.66 14.06
N THR A 184 18.47 4.67 13.28
CA THR A 184 17.77 5.96 13.25
C THR A 184 16.38 5.82 12.65
N GLU A 185 16.24 5.04 11.58
CA GLU A 185 14.94 4.78 10.96
C GLU A 185 13.98 4.06 11.92
N ILE A 186 14.46 3.10 12.72
CA ILE A 186 13.61 2.44 13.73
C ILE A 186 13.16 3.44 14.82
N ARG A 187 13.99 4.41 15.20
CA ARG A 187 13.56 5.47 16.14
C ARG A 187 12.49 6.36 15.53
N ASP A 188 12.63 6.73 14.26
CA ASP A 188 11.63 7.53 13.56
C ASP A 188 10.31 6.76 13.40
N LEU A 189 10.38 5.44 13.17
CA LEU A 189 9.21 4.56 13.21
C LEU A 189 8.53 4.59 14.59
N GLY A 190 9.30 4.49 15.68
CA GLY A 190 8.76 4.59 17.04
C GLY A 190 7.98 5.88 17.27
N LYS A 191 8.51 7.03 16.82
CA LYS A 191 7.82 8.33 16.93
C LYS A 191 6.47 8.35 16.23
N ARG A 192 6.33 7.67 15.08
CA ARG A 192 5.06 7.55 14.33
C ARG A 192 3.96 6.92 15.19
N TYR A 193 4.33 6.00 16.08
CA TYR A 193 3.42 5.31 17.00
C TYR A 193 3.38 5.95 18.39
N ASN A 194 3.90 7.17 18.55
CA ASN A 194 4.02 7.86 19.83
C ASN A 194 4.84 7.07 20.87
N VAL A 195 5.84 6.31 20.41
CA VAL A 195 6.77 5.53 21.23
C VAL A 195 8.17 6.15 21.15
N GLU A 196 8.60 6.81 22.23
CA GLU A 196 9.97 7.28 22.34
C GLU A 196 10.92 6.13 22.72
N ILE A 197 11.82 5.79 21.79
CA ILE A 197 12.83 4.74 22.00
C ILE A 197 14.07 5.37 22.64
N PRO A 198 14.42 5.02 23.89
CA PRO A 198 15.59 5.58 24.55
C PRO A 198 16.88 5.11 23.86
N ARG A 199 17.99 5.86 24.02
CA ARG A 199 19.31 5.40 23.52
C ARG A 199 19.87 4.25 24.35
N ARG A 200 19.59 4.24 25.64
CA ARG A 200 19.97 3.20 26.61
C ARG A 200 18.78 2.93 27.51
N ILE A 201 18.58 1.67 27.87
CA ILE A 201 17.51 1.27 28.77
C ILE A 201 18.00 1.47 30.21
N ASN A 202 17.21 2.15 31.04
CA ASN A 202 17.51 2.21 32.48
C ASN A 202 17.00 0.94 33.19
N LYS A 203 17.44 0.69 34.43
CA LYS A 203 17.05 -0.52 35.17
C LYS A 203 15.53 -0.70 35.27
N LYS A 204 14.75 0.38 35.46
CA LYS A 204 13.28 0.31 35.52
C LYS A 204 12.70 -0.17 34.19
N GLN A 205 13.11 0.42 33.07
CA GLN A 205 12.66 0.02 31.75
C GLN A 205 13.08 -1.41 31.39
N LEU A 206 14.26 -1.86 31.85
CA LEU A 206 14.69 -3.26 31.68
C LEU A 206 13.75 -4.21 32.42
N ILE A 207 13.37 -3.87 33.66
CA ILE A 207 12.39 -4.63 34.44
C ILE A 207 11.04 -4.63 33.72
N ASP A 208 10.57 -3.48 33.21
CA ASP A 208 9.29 -3.37 32.50
C ASP A 208 9.23 -4.29 31.28
N ILE A 209 10.29 -4.28 30.45
CA ILE A 209 10.38 -5.12 29.25
C ILE A 209 10.39 -6.60 29.64
N VAL A 210 11.21 -6.98 30.62
CA VAL A 210 11.29 -8.38 31.08
C VAL A 210 9.96 -8.83 31.70
N SER A 211 9.31 -7.96 32.46
CA SER A 211 8.01 -8.22 33.09
C SER A 211 6.92 -8.43 32.06
N LEU A 212 6.86 -7.59 31.03
CA LEU A 212 5.91 -7.72 29.94
C LEU A 212 6.15 -9.00 29.13
N LYS A 213 7.40 -9.31 28.79
CA LYS A 213 7.74 -10.50 27.99
C LYS A 213 7.49 -11.83 28.74
N LEU A 214 7.69 -11.83 30.05
CA LEU A 214 7.57 -13.05 30.87
C LEU A 214 6.26 -13.10 31.67
N GLY A 215 5.37 -12.12 31.51
CA GLY A 215 4.10 -12.05 32.21
C GLY A 215 4.26 -11.99 33.73
N PHE A 216 5.16 -11.16 34.24
CA PHE A 216 5.32 -11.00 35.69
C PHE A 216 4.13 -10.27 36.31
N ASP A 217 3.73 -10.74 37.49
CA ASP A 217 2.90 -10.01 38.43
C ASP A 217 3.75 -8.96 39.19
N GLU A 218 3.07 -8.12 39.99
CA GLU A 218 3.71 -7.03 40.70
C GLU A 218 4.72 -7.53 41.76
N GLU A 219 4.44 -8.66 42.42
CA GLU A 219 5.36 -9.28 43.39
C GLU A 219 6.68 -9.72 42.75
N LYS A 220 6.60 -10.39 41.59
CA LYS A 220 7.78 -10.86 40.86
C LYS A 220 8.53 -9.70 40.22
N ARG A 221 7.82 -8.63 39.86
CA ARG A 221 8.44 -7.37 39.41
C ARG A 221 9.27 -6.73 40.52
N GLU A 222 8.78 -6.69 41.75
CA GLU A 222 9.53 -6.24 42.92
C GLU A 222 10.72 -7.13 43.25
N GLU A 223 10.58 -8.46 43.13
CA GLU A 223 11.68 -9.41 43.35
C GLU A 223 12.82 -9.18 42.34
N ILE A 224 12.46 -9.01 41.07
CA ILE A 224 13.40 -8.75 39.97
C ILE A 224 14.03 -7.36 40.13
N ALA A 225 13.30 -6.37 40.67
CA ALA A 225 13.82 -5.04 40.92
C ALA A 225 14.97 -4.99 41.93
N LYS A 226 15.02 -5.96 42.87
CA LYS A 226 16.12 -6.09 43.84
C LYS A 226 17.41 -6.62 43.22
N LYS A 227 17.34 -7.33 42.09
CA LYS A 227 18.51 -7.92 41.42
C LYS A 227 19.37 -6.86 40.71
N SER A 228 20.65 -7.12 40.53
CA SER A 228 21.54 -6.30 39.68
C SER A 228 21.16 -6.42 38.20
N ILE A 229 21.57 -5.46 37.36
CA ILE A 229 21.25 -5.47 35.93
C ILE A 229 21.74 -6.77 35.26
N LEU A 230 22.96 -7.21 35.58
CA LEU A 230 23.54 -8.45 35.06
C LEU A 230 22.73 -9.69 35.45
N GLU A 231 22.17 -9.72 36.65
CA GLU A 231 21.31 -10.82 37.10
C GLU A 231 19.96 -10.82 36.38
N ILE A 232 19.40 -9.64 36.09
CA ILE A 232 18.15 -9.51 35.31
C ILE A 232 18.38 -10.01 33.88
N GLU A 233 19.48 -9.61 33.23
CA GLU A 233 19.83 -10.09 31.88
C GLU A 233 20.06 -11.61 31.86
N ARG A 234 20.79 -12.16 32.84
CA ARG A 234 20.97 -13.61 32.98
C ARG A 234 19.65 -14.33 33.19
N TYR A 235 18.75 -13.75 34.00
CA TYR A 235 17.43 -14.31 34.28
C TYR A 235 16.57 -14.39 33.01
N ALA A 236 16.56 -13.32 32.22
CA ALA A 236 15.84 -13.26 30.95
C ALA A 236 16.41 -14.23 29.92
N LYS A 237 17.76 -14.26 29.78
CA LYS A 237 18.45 -15.15 28.85
C LYS A 237 18.17 -16.63 29.12
N ARG A 238 18.11 -17.03 30.40
CA ARG A 238 17.72 -18.42 30.78
C ARG A 238 16.31 -18.80 30.32
N ARG A 239 15.42 -17.82 30.14
CA ARG A 239 14.05 -17.99 29.64
C ARG A 239 13.92 -17.69 28.15
N LYS A 240 15.06 -17.69 27.42
CA LYS A 240 15.13 -17.39 25.97
C LYS A 240 14.64 -15.98 25.61
N VAL A 241 14.66 -15.07 26.57
CA VAL A 241 14.38 -13.65 26.33
C VAL A 241 15.71 -12.92 26.25
N ASN A 242 16.05 -12.40 25.07
CA ASN A 242 17.16 -11.48 24.91
C ASN A 242 16.73 -10.07 25.32
N VAL A 243 17.51 -9.46 26.21
CA VAL A 243 17.41 -8.07 26.64
C VAL A 243 18.83 -7.59 26.95
N SER A 244 19.12 -6.34 26.59
CA SER A 244 20.42 -5.69 26.73
C SER A 244 20.20 -4.22 27.07
N ILE A 245 21.11 -3.63 27.87
CA ILE A 245 21.12 -2.18 28.15
C ILE A 245 21.30 -1.37 26.86
N GLU A 246 22.11 -1.90 25.92
CA GLU A 246 22.23 -1.37 24.57
C GLU A 246 21.15 -1.99 23.69
N LEU A 247 20.26 -1.13 23.19
CA LEU A 247 19.17 -1.52 22.31
C LEU A 247 19.70 -1.85 20.92
N LYS A 248 19.63 -3.13 20.54
CA LYS A 248 19.80 -3.55 19.15
C LYS A 248 18.53 -3.28 18.35
N LYS A 249 18.61 -3.39 17.02
CA LYS A 249 17.44 -3.20 16.13
C LYS A 249 16.25 -4.05 16.58
N ASP A 250 16.47 -5.33 16.84
CA ASP A 250 15.42 -6.27 17.25
C ASP A 250 14.76 -5.82 18.56
N ASP A 251 15.56 -5.39 19.55
CA ASP A 251 15.05 -4.90 20.82
C ASP A 251 14.23 -3.62 20.64
N MET A 252 14.64 -2.72 19.74
CA MET A 252 13.92 -1.49 19.44
C MET A 252 12.58 -1.77 18.75
N ILE A 253 12.57 -2.68 17.77
CA ILE A 253 11.33 -3.08 17.07
C ILE A 253 10.36 -3.68 18.09
N GLU A 254 10.85 -4.57 18.94
CA GLU A 254 10.02 -5.20 19.97
C GLU A 254 9.53 -4.20 21.02
N TYR A 255 10.35 -3.21 21.38
CA TYR A 255 9.93 -2.12 22.25
C TYR A 255 8.75 -1.33 21.67
N ILE A 256 8.76 -1.05 20.36
CA ILE A 256 7.64 -0.41 19.67
C ILE A 256 6.40 -1.29 19.76
N LEU A 257 6.51 -2.57 19.41
CA LEU A 257 5.37 -3.52 19.41
C LEU A 257 4.73 -3.70 20.79
N ILE A 258 5.52 -3.62 21.86
CA ILE A 258 5.02 -3.75 23.24
C ILE A 258 4.36 -2.45 23.72
N LYS A 259 4.92 -1.29 23.35
CA LYS A 259 4.47 0.02 23.84
C LYS A 259 3.43 0.69 22.95
N MET A 260 3.20 0.19 21.74
CA MET A 260 2.21 0.76 20.83
C MET A 260 0.79 0.67 21.43
N PRO A 261 -0.05 1.69 21.22
CA PRO A 261 -1.45 1.64 21.64
C PRO A 261 -2.17 0.46 20.97
N GLN A 262 -2.83 -0.36 21.77
CA GLN A 262 -3.68 -1.44 21.25
C GLN A 262 -5.03 -0.85 20.83
N THR A 263 -5.42 -1.04 19.57
CA THR A 263 -6.73 -0.59 19.08
C THR A 263 -7.80 -1.62 19.44
N VAL A 264 -8.93 -1.19 20.02
CA VAL A 264 -9.95 -2.09 20.56
C VAL A 264 -10.75 -2.73 19.42
N ALA A 265 -10.77 -4.07 19.39
CA ALA A 265 -11.22 -4.91 18.27
C ALA A 265 -12.70 -4.87 17.81
N PRO A 266 -13.74 -4.52 18.61
CA PRO A 266 -15.12 -4.77 18.18
C PRO A 266 -15.60 -3.86 17.04
N LYS A 267 -14.90 -2.75 16.76
CA LYS A 267 -15.30 -1.77 15.73
C LYS A 267 -15.04 -2.27 14.29
N TYR A 268 -14.15 -3.25 14.10
CA TYR A 268 -13.58 -3.56 12.78
C TYR A 268 -13.98 -4.93 12.22
N THR A 269 -14.79 -5.71 12.95
CA THR A 269 -15.06 -7.13 12.63
C THR A 269 -15.70 -7.34 11.26
N ASN A 270 -16.62 -6.47 10.83
CA ASN A 270 -17.26 -6.59 9.52
C ASN A 270 -16.28 -6.30 8.38
N SER A 271 -15.48 -5.25 8.52
CA SER A 271 -14.45 -4.89 7.54
C SER A 271 -13.37 -5.98 7.43
N LEU A 272 -12.95 -6.55 8.57
CA LEU A 272 -12.01 -7.67 8.60
C LEU A 272 -12.50 -8.89 7.81
N LYS A 273 -13.79 -9.24 7.89
CA LYS A 273 -14.35 -10.38 7.14
C LYS A 273 -14.25 -10.18 5.63
N VAL A 274 -14.49 -8.96 5.14
CA VAL A 274 -14.44 -8.64 3.71
C VAL A 274 -13.00 -8.71 3.20
N PHE A 275 -12.06 -8.09 3.91
CA PHE A 275 -10.68 -7.99 3.43
C PHE A 275 -9.81 -9.22 3.72
N ALA A 276 -10.08 -9.99 4.79
CA ALA A 276 -9.30 -11.20 5.10
C ALA A 276 -9.46 -12.31 4.04
N GLY A 277 -10.57 -12.33 3.31
CA GLY A 277 -10.78 -13.26 2.20
C GLY A 277 -10.04 -12.88 0.91
N MET A 278 -9.38 -11.72 0.87
CA MET A 278 -8.77 -11.17 -0.35
C MET A 278 -7.24 -11.16 -0.27
N ASN A 279 -6.59 -11.81 -1.23
CA ASN A 279 -5.17 -11.58 -1.47
C ASN A 279 -4.99 -10.28 -2.28
N ILE A 280 -5.00 -9.14 -1.58
CA ILE A 280 -4.92 -7.81 -2.19
C ILE A 280 -3.64 -7.63 -3.01
N GLU A 281 -2.51 -8.17 -2.53
CA GLU A 281 -1.23 -8.04 -3.27
C GLU A 281 -1.29 -8.78 -4.60
N GLU A 282 -1.75 -10.04 -4.60
CA GLU A 282 -1.94 -10.82 -5.83
C GLU A 282 -2.97 -10.18 -6.76
N TYR A 283 -4.06 -9.63 -6.19
CA TYR A 283 -5.07 -8.89 -6.93
C TYR A 283 -4.47 -7.70 -7.68
N LEU A 284 -3.75 -6.83 -6.96
CA LEU A 284 -3.11 -5.63 -7.53
C LEU A 284 -2.00 -5.98 -8.53
N TYR A 285 -1.27 -7.07 -8.29
CA TYR A 285 -0.29 -7.59 -9.25
C TYR A 285 -0.94 -7.99 -10.57
N ASN A 286 -2.03 -8.78 -10.50
CA ASN A 286 -2.79 -9.20 -11.67
C ASN A 286 -3.39 -8.00 -12.41
N LEU A 287 -3.93 -7.02 -11.68
CA LEU A 287 -4.45 -5.79 -12.27
C LEU A 287 -3.36 -5.02 -13.02
N LYS A 288 -2.17 -4.88 -12.44
CA LYS A 288 -1.02 -4.25 -13.10
C LYS A 288 -0.56 -5.00 -14.34
N PHE A 289 -0.56 -6.33 -14.30
CA PHE A 289 -0.23 -7.16 -15.46
C PHE A 289 -1.23 -6.94 -16.61
N GLN A 290 -2.52 -6.87 -16.29
CA GLN A 290 -3.57 -6.56 -17.27
C GLN A 290 -3.40 -5.14 -17.86
N GLU A 291 -3.06 -4.15 -17.04
CA GLU A 291 -2.76 -2.79 -17.51
C GLU A 291 -1.58 -2.79 -18.50
N ILE A 292 -0.47 -3.44 -18.16
CA ILE A 292 0.70 -3.56 -19.04
C ILE A 292 0.32 -4.26 -20.35
N ALA A 293 -0.39 -5.39 -20.27
CA ALA A 293 -0.84 -6.14 -21.46
C ALA A 293 -1.74 -5.28 -22.35
N SER A 294 -2.67 -4.51 -21.77
CA SER A 294 -3.54 -3.60 -22.51
C SER A 294 -2.75 -2.50 -23.23
N VAL A 295 -1.80 -1.85 -22.55
CA VAL A 295 -0.92 -0.83 -23.14
C VAL A 295 -0.08 -1.40 -24.28
N VAL A 296 0.48 -2.60 -24.14
CA VAL A 296 1.24 -3.26 -25.20
C VAL A 296 0.32 -3.59 -26.40
N SER A 297 -0.88 -4.08 -26.14
CA SER A 297 -1.87 -4.38 -27.18
C SER A 297 -2.31 -3.12 -27.94
N ASP A 298 -2.50 -2.00 -27.24
CA ASP A 298 -2.90 -0.73 -27.82
C ASP A 298 -1.76 -0.09 -28.60
N LYS A 299 -0.52 -0.17 -28.10
CA LYS A 299 0.69 0.21 -28.86
C LYS A 299 0.82 -0.62 -30.13
N ARG A 300 0.58 -1.93 -30.06
CA ARG A 300 0.59 -2.83 -31.23
C ARG A 300 -0.50 -2.46 -32.23
N LYS A 301 -1.74 -2.24 -31.79
CA LYS A 301 -2.85 -1.79 -32.64
C LYS A 301 -2.55 -0.44 -33.30
N LYS A 302 -1.97 0.51 -32.55
CA LYS A 302 -1.57 1.82 -33.08
C LYS A 302 -0.48 1.68 -34.15
N ARG A 303 0.54 0.85 -33.93
CA ARG A 303 1.58 0.55 -34.94
C ARG A 303 1.01 -0.09 -36.20
N VAL A 304 0.11 -1.07 -36.05
CA VAL A 304 -0.56 -1.71 -37.20
C VAL A 304 -1.40 -0.69 -37.98
N ARG A 305 -2.15 0.17 -37.29
CA ARG A 305 -2.94 1.24 -37.92
C ARG A 305 -2.06 2.25 -38.65
N THR A 306 -0.94 2.65 -38.07
CA THR A 306 0.04 3.54 -38.73
C THR A 306 0.67 2.88 -39.95
N GLY A 307 1.08 1.62 -39.85
CA GLY A 307 1.61 0.86 -40.99
C GLY A 307 0.61 0.72 -42.13
N PHE A 308 -0.67 0.49 -41.80
CA PHE A 308 -1.75 0.44 -42.79
C PHE A 308 -1.99 1.79 -43.47
N LEU A 309 -1.93 2.90 -42.73
CA LEU A 309 -2.04 4.25 -43.30
C LEU A 309 -0.87 4.58 -44.23
N VAL A 310 0.35 4.17 -43.88
CA VAL A 310 1.54 4.34 -44.75
C VAL A 310 1.39 3.51 -46.03
N LEU A 311 0.91 2.27 -45.93
CA LEU A 311 0.64 1.42 -47.08
C LEU A 311 -0.38 2.06 -48.04
N ILE A 312 -1.48 2.60 -47.50
CA ILE A 312 -2.49 3.32 -48.29
C ILE A 312 -1.85 4.54 -48.99
N ALA A 313 -1.03 5.32 -48.28
CA ALA A 313 -0.36 6.47 -48.88
C ALA A 313 0.57 6.07 -50.04
N ILE A 314 1.33 4.99 -49.89
CA ILE A 314 2.19 4.45 -50.96
C ILE A 314 1.36 4.02 -52.17
N VAL A 315 0.25 3.32 -51.96
CA VAL A 315 -0.64 2.87 -53.04
C VAL A 315 -1.24 4.07 -53.78
N VAL A 316 -1.67 5.11 -53.06
CA VAL A 316 -2.22 6.34 -53.66
C VAL A 316 -1.15 7.06 -54.49
N VAL A 317 0.08 7.21 -53.98
CA VAL A 317 1.18 7.84 -54.72
C VAL A 317 1.55 7.03 -55.97
N ALA A 318 1.60 5.70 -55.87
CA ALA A 318 1.87 4.83 -57.01
C ALA A 318 0.75 4.91 -58.07
N ALA A 319 -0.52 4.96 -57.66
CA ALA A 319 -1.65 5.08 -58.57
C ALA A 319 -1.68 6.45 -59.29
N VAL A 320 -1.37 7.54 -58.56
CA VAL A 320 -1.25 8.89 -59.16
C VAL A 320 -0.06 8.96 -60.12
N GLY A 321 1.10 8.40 -59.73
CA GLY A 321 2.26 8.31 -60.61
C GLY A 321 2.00 7.51 -61.88
N TYR A 322 1.27 6.38 -61.75
CA TYR A 322 0.85 5.57 -62.90
C TYR A 322 -0.11 6.35 -63.82
N LEU A 323 -1.11 7.04 -63.27
CA LEU A 323 -2.05 7.85 -64.05
C LEU A 323 -1.35 9.01 -64.79
N ILE A 324 -0.40 9.67 -64.14
CA ILE A 324 0.40 10.74 -64.78
C ILE A 324 1.27 10.15 -65.89
N TYR A 325 1.93 9.02 -65.65
CA TYR A 325 2.75 8.33 -66.64
C TYR A 325 1.93 7.90 -67.87
N THR A 326 0.74 7.36 -67.68
CA THR A 326 -0.14 6.96 -68.79
C THR A 326 -0.71 8.15 -69.56
N ASN A 327 -0.91 9.31 -68.92
CA ASN A 327 -1.44 10.51 -69.59
C ASN A 327 -0.37 11.36 -70.30
N PHE A 328 0.92 11.19 -69.97
CA PHE A 328 2.02 11.94 -70.60
C PHE A 328 2.73 11.18 -71.74
N ILE A 329 2.46 9.89 -71.92
CA ILE A 329 3.11 9.03 -72.94
C ILE A 329 2.15 8.65 -74.09
N VAL A 330 0.95 9.22 -74.12
CA VAL A 330 0.03 9.11 -75.27
C VAL A 330 0.08 10.38 -76.10
#